data_AF-A0A7X8IDD1-F1
#
_entry.id   AF-A0A7X8IDD1-F1
#
_cell.length_a   1.000
_cell.length_b   1.000
_cell.length_c   1.000
_cell.angle_alpha   90.00
_cell.angle_beta   90.00
_cell.angle_gamma   90.00
#
_symmetry.space_group_name_H-M   'P 1'
#
loop_
_entity.id
_entity.type
_entity.pdbx_description
1 polymer ?
#
loop_
_entity_poly.entity_id
_entity_poly.type
_entity_poly.pdbx_seq_one_letter_code
_entity_poly.pdbx_strand_id
1 'polypeptide(L)'
;APASLVIRLTPRLAPGYDSYGFNIAENGVHTFPEVVDAILKDDLPGGEFLIGGKIVRDMDDSSVARLSAKGASLERSAEKTLETAGSRAFG
;
A
#
# COMPACT_ATOMS: atom_id res chain seq x y z
N ALA A 1 -8.93 1.98 14.66
CA ALA A 1 -7.88 1.95 13.62
C ALA A 1 -8.47 2.42 12.29
N PRO A 2 -7.70 3.09 11.40
CA PRO A 2 -8.21 3.46 10.08
C PRO A 2 -8.63 2.21 9.28
N ALA A 3 -9.54 2.38 8.32
CA ALA A 3 -9.98 1.27 7.47
C ALA A 3 -8.83 0.69 6.65
N SER A 4 -7.97 1.57 6.13
CA SER A 4 -6.79 1.23 5.34
C SER A 4 -5.64 2.18 5.67
N LEU A 5 -4.42 1.75 5.36
CA LEU A 5 -3.19 2.53 5.57
C LEU A 5 -2.27 2.29 4.39
N VAL A 6 -1.63 3.35 3.87
CA VAL A 6 -0.58 3.25 2.86
C VAL A 6 0.59 4.06 3.37
N ILE A 7 1.74 3.42 3.53
CA ILE A 7 2.97 4.05 4.01
C ILE A 7 4.05 3.80 2.98
N ARG A 8 4.76 4.87 2.62
CA ARG A 8 6.02 4.78 1.88
C ARG A 8 7.17 5.10 2.82
N LEU A 9 8.05 4.15 3.05
CA LEU A 9 9.32 4.35 3.74
C LEU A 9 10.42 4.45 2.69
N THR A 10 10.92 5.66 2.44
CA THR A 10 11.94 5.92 1.41
C THR A 10 13.00 6.90 1.92
N PRO A 11 14.29 6.72 1.55
CA PRO A 11 15.34 7.69 1.86
C PRO A 11 15.33 8.91 0.92
N ARG A 12 14.47 8.92 -0.11
CA ARG A 12 14.42 9.97 -1.13
C ARG A 12 13.37 11.02 -0.78
N LEU A 13 13.59 12.26 -1.23
CA LEU A 13 12.51 13.26 -1.27
C LEU A 13 11.38 12.66 -2.13
N ALA A 14 10.17 12.58 -1.57
CA ALA A 14 8.99 12.07 -2.25
C ALA A 14 8.10 13.25 -2.70
N PRO A 15 8.36 13.87 -3.86
CA PRO A 15 7.47 14.91 -4.36
C PRO A 15 6.19 14.29 -4.92
N GLY A 16 5.05 14.86 -4.50
CA GLY A 16 3.78 14.93 -5.24
C GLY A 16 3.00 13.63 -5.45
N TYR A 17 2.52 13.02 -4.36
CA TYR A 17 1.32 12.19 -4.47
C TYR A 17 0.09 13.08 -4.53
N ASP A 18 -0.99 12.57 -5.09
CA ASP A 18 -2.29 13.14 -4.80
C ASP A 18 -2.49 13.18 -3.28
N SER A 19 -2.90 14.33 -2.76
CA SER A 19 -3.07 14.53 -1.31
C SER A 19 -4.07 13.55 -0.68
N TYR A 20 -4.91 12.92 -1.52
CA TYR A 20 -5.83 11.86 -1.12
C TYR A 20 -6.02 10.80 -2.23
N GLY A 21 -5.14 9.80 -2.28
CA GLY A 21 -5.20 8.72 -3.29
C GLY A 21 -6.16 7.54 -2.96
N PHE A 22 -6.89 7.60 -1.84
CA PHE A 22 -7.86 6.56 -1.48
C PHE A 22 -9.15 6.69 -2.29
N ASN A 23 -9.58 5.59 -2.89
CA ASN A 23 -10.81 5.56 -3.67
C ASN A 23 -11.70 4.37 -3.25
N ILE A 24 -13.02 4.54 -3.40
CA ILE A 24 -14.01 3.48 -3.22
C ILE A 24 -14.72 3.34 -4.57
N ALA A 25 -14.50 2.22 -5.26
CA ALA A 25 -15.16 1.94 -6.52
C ALA A 25 -16.68 1.78 -6.32
N GLU A 26 -17.47 1.86 -7.40
CA GLU A 26 -18.95 1.79 -7.34
C GLU A 26 -19.47 0.50 -6.67
N ASN A 27 -18.70 -0.59 -6.74
CA ASN A 27 -18.99 -1.86 -6.08
C ASN A 27 -18.57 -1.91 -4.59
N GLY A 28 -18.13 -0.80 -4.00
CA GLY A 28 -17.71 -0.70 -2.60
C GLY A 28 -16.29 -1.19 -2.31
N VAL A 29 -15.49 -1.52 -3.33
CA VAL A 29 -14.10 -1.97 -3.18
C VAL A 29 -13.19 -0.78 -2.86
N HIS A 30 -12.43 -0.88 -1.77
CA HIS A 30 -11.44 0.12 -1.40
C HIS A 30 -10.14 -0.07 -2.18
N THR A 31 -9.64 1.01 -2.79
CA THR A 31 -8.46 0.98 -3.64
C THR A 31 -7.53 2.17 -3.35
N PHE A 32 -6.29 2.05 -3.83
CA PHE A 32 -5.34 3.15 -3.93
C PHE A 32 -4.62 3.04 -5.28
N PRO A 33 -5.29 3.42 -6.39
CA PRO A 33 -4.82 3.10 -7.74
C PRO A 33 -3.45 3.71 -8.06
N GLU A 34 -3.21 4.95 -7.65
CA GLU A 34 -1.94 5.66 -7.93
C GLU A 34 -0.70 4.85 -7.50
N VAL A 35 -0.72 4.30 -6.28
CA VAL A 35 0.40 3.49 -5.76
C VAL A 35 0.35 2.05 -6.27
N VAL A 36 -0.82 1.42 -6.26
CA VAL A 36 -0.95 0.01 -6.68
C VAL A 36 -0.55 -0.15 -8.15
N ASP A 37 -1.09 0.69 -9.03
CA ASP A 37 -0.80 0.60 -10.47
C ASP A 37 0.64 0.98 -10.77
N ALA A 38 1.19 2.01 -10.12
CA ALA A 38 2.57 2.43 -10.32
C ALA A 38 3.57 1.36 -9.85
N ILE A 39 3.31 0.67 -8.74
CA ILE A 39 4.14 -0.48 -8.35
C ILE A 39 4.00 -1.59 -9.41
N LEU A 40 2.77 -1.94 -9.81
CA LEU A 40 2.55 -3.01 -10.79
C LEU A 40 3.19 -2.73 -12.16
N LYS A 41 3.37 -1.46 -12.53
CA LYS A 41 4.02 -0.98 -13.76
C LYS A 41 5.53 -0.73 -13.62
N ASP A 42 6.12 -0.99 -12.45
CA ASP A 42 7.54 -0.72 -12.14
C ASP A 42 7.92 0.77 -12.09
N ASP A 43 6.93 1.68 -12.01
CA ASP A 43 7.14 3.12 -11.84
C ASP A 43 7.53 3.47 -10.39
N LEU A 44 7.09 2.66 -9.42
CA LEU A 44 7.43 2.81 -8.01
C LEU A 44 8.07 1.53 -7.43
N PRO A 45 9.12 1.67 -6.59
CA PRO A 45 9.77 0.53 -5.97
C PRO A 45 8.87 -0.08 -4.89
N GLY A 46 8.25 -1.23 -5.17
CA GLY A 46 7.31 -1.88 -4.25
C GLY A 46 7.87 -2.12 -2.84
N GLY A 47 9.17 -2.40 -2.72
CA GLY A 47 9.87 -2.56 -1.44
C GLY A 47 9.79 -1.37 -0.48
N GLU A 48 9.49 -0.17 -0.96
CA GLU A 48 9.29 1.02 -0.13
C GLU A 48 7.88 1.10 0.47
N PHE A 49 6.93 0.26 0.04
CA PHE A 49 5.51 0.42 0.37
C PHE A 49 5.00 -0.65 1.34
N LEU A 50 4.23 -0.17 2.31
CA LEU A 50 3.39 -0.97 3.19
C LEU A 50 1.93 -0.58 2.93
N ILE A 51 1.12 -1.54 2.51
CA ILE A 51 -0.30 -1.34 2.19
C ILE A 51 -1.12 -2.21 3.12
N GLY A 52 -2.10 -1.60 3.78
CA GLY A 52 -2.78 -2.15 4.93
C GLY A 52 -4.29 -2.03 4.87
N GLY A 53 -4.99 -2.97 5.51
CA GLY A 53 -6.40 -2.83 5.85
C GLY A 53 -7.35 -3.24 4.72
N LYS A 54 -8.43 -2.46 4.53
CA LYS A 54 -9.53 -2.79 3.63
C LYS A 54 -9.11 -2.84 2.16
N ILE A 55 -8.09 -2.07 1.76
CA ILE A 55 -7.48 -2.18 0.42
C ILE A 55 -7.00 -3.61 0.16
N VAL A 56 -6.24 -4.20 1.08
CA VAL A 56 -5.71 -5.56 0.93
C VAL A 56 -6.81 -6.61 1.07
N ARG A 57 -7.84 -6.35 1.90
CA ARG A 57 -8.97 -7.29 2.08
C ARG A 57 -9.85 -7.38 0.84
N ASP A 58 -10.02 -6.27 0.12
CA ASP A 58 -10.89 -6.20 -1.07
C ASP A 58 -10.11 -6.49 -2.38
N MET A 59 -8.79 -6.61 -2.31
CA MET A 59 -7.91 -6.90 -3.46
C MET A 59 -7.97 -8.38 -3.85
N ASP A 60 -7.87 -8.67 -5.15
CA ASP A 60 -7.78 -10.04 -5.65
C ASP A 60 -6.41 -10.68 -5.39
N ASP A 61 -6.39 -12.01 -5.24
CA ASP A 61 -5.18 -12.77 -4.91
C ASP A 61 -4.06 -12.63 -5.94
N SER A 62 -4.39 -12.41 -7.22
CA SER A 62 -3.40 -12.20 -8.29
C SER A 62 -2.68 -10.86 -8.10
N SER A 63 -3.41 -9.79 -7.82
CA SER A 63 -2.83 -8.47 -7.52
C SER A 63 -1.96 -8.51 -6.27
N VAL A 64 -2.40 -9.20 -5.20
CA VAL A 64 -1.61 -9.42 -3.97
C VAL A 64 -0.28 -10.12 -4.30
N ALA A 65 -0.34 -11.24 -5.03
CA ALA A 65 0.85 -12.00 -5.40
C ALA A 65 1.84 -11.17 -6.23
N ARG A 66 1.34 -10.40 -7.20
CA ARG A 66 2.18 -9.54 -8.06
C ARG A 66 2.83 -8.40 -7.29
N LEU A 67 2.10 -7.75 -6.39
CA LEU A 67 2.64 -6.69 -5.53
C LEU A 67 3.68 -7.22 -4.55
N SER A 68 3.41 -8.37 -3.91
CA SER A 68 4.38 -9.03 -3.02
C SER A 68 5.64 -9.46 -3.77
N ALA A 69 5.53 -9.96 -5.01
CA ALA A 69 6.68 -10.27 -5.84
C ALA A 69 7.55 -9.04 -6.18
N LYS A 70 6.95 -7.83 -6.16
CA LYS A 70 7.66 -6.55 -6.30
C LYS A 70 8.16 -5.97 -4.97
N GLY A 71 8.05 -6.71 -3.88
CA GLY A 71 8.54 -6.34 -2.55
C GLY A 71 7.57 -5.53 -1.69
N ALA A 72 6.36 -5.23 -2.19
CA ALA A 72 5.36 -4.52 -1.39
C ALA A 72 4.90 -5.38 -0.21
N SER A 73 4.80 -4.75 0.96
CA SER A 73 4.35 -5.41 2.18
C SER A 73 2.85 -5.22 2.35
N LEU A 74 2.11 -6.31 2.25
CA LEU A 74 0.66 -6.28 2.23
C LEU A 74 0.11 -6.89 3.51
N GLU A 75 -0.69 -6.13 4.24
CA GLU A 75 -1.33 -6.63 5.44
C GLU A 75 -2.83 -6.38 5.49
N ARG A 76 -3.60 -7.41 5.83
CA ARG A 76 -5.05 -7.26 5.95
C ARG A 76 -5.43 -6.36 7.13
N SER A 77 -4.55 -6.16 8.10
CA SER A 77 -4.77 -5.27 9.25
C SER A 77 -3.98 -3.97 9.12
N ALA A 78 -4.68 -2.84 9.19
CA ALA A 78 -4.04 -1.52 9.21
C ALA A 78 -3.17 -1.31 10.46
N GLU A 79 -3.54 -1.92 11.59
CA GLU A 79 -2.78 -1.89 12.84
C GLU A 79 -1.43 -2.62 12.68
N LYS A 80 -1.45 -3.86 12.17
CA LYS A 80 -0.22 -4.61 11.87
C LYS A 80 0.67 -3.91 10.85
N THR A 81 0.05 -3.20 9.90
CA THR A 81 0.79 -2.39 8.91
C THR A 81 1.55 -1.26 9.60
N LEU A 82 0.92 -0.58 10.55
CA LEU A 82 1.55 0.48 11.33
C LEU A 82 2.65 -0.06 12.26
N GLU A 83 2.41 -1.18 12.93
CA GLU A 83 3.43 -1.87 13.75
C GLU A 83 4.66 -2.23 12.91
N THR A 84 4.45 -2.84 11.74
CA THR A 84 5.52 -3.21 10.81
C THR A 84 6.29 -1.98 10.32
N ALA A 85 5.59 -0.89 10.01
CA ALA A 85 6.24 0.35 9.62
C ALA A 85 7.10 0.92 10.75
N GLY A 86 6.61 0.89 11.99
CA GLY A 86 7.36 1.30 13.18
C GLY A 86 8.64 0.47 13.38
N SER A 87 8.53 -0.86 13.29
CA SER A 87 9.69 -1.74 13.39
C SER A 87 10.72 -1.50 12.28
N ARG A 88 10.29 -1.19 11.05
CA ARG A 88 11.21 -0.89 9.94
C ARG A 88 11.87 0.48 10.03
N ALA A 89 11.17 1.46 10.59
CA ALA A 89 11.67 2.83 10.67
C ALA A 89 12.64 3.03 11.85
N PHE A 90 12.45 2.29 12.95
CA PHE A 90 13.14 2.53 14.21
C PHE A 90 13.86 1.32 14.81
N GLY A 91 13.68 0.12 14.24
CA GLY A 91 14.40 -1.10 14.64
C GLY A 91 15.73 -1.24 13.92
#